data_AF-A0A6A3W355-F1
#
_entry.id   AF-A0A6A3W355-F1
#
_cell.length_a   1.000
_cell.length_b   1.000
_cell.length_c   1.000
_cell.angle_alpha   90.00
_cell.angle_beta   90.00
_cell.angle_gamma   90.00
#
_symmetry.space_group_name_H-M   'P 1'
#
loop_
_entity.id
_entity.type
_entity.pdbx_description
1 polymer ?
#
loop_
_entity_poly.entity_id
_entity_poly.type
_entity_poly.pdbx_seq_one_letter_code
_entity_poly.pdbx_strand_id
1 'polypeptide(L)'
;MMTSEYIASRTATASSDEAWISEWSLVRLAPNVVTDVTAITVPPSTLSPRECAALTQTLFFEMGFRFRNLVPEWFQARASRVDPSLVRVVVEDLQQLLAVEFLEWLGVISDVVTRIVPALSF
;
A
#
# COMPACT_ATOMS: atom_id res chain seq x y z
N MET A 1 2.66 10.53 8.44
CA MET A 1 1.43 9.74 8.69
C MET A 1 1.67 8.39 8.07
N MET A 2 1.63 7.33 8.88
CA MET A 2 1.91 5.97 8.39
C MET A 2 0.74 5.48 7.54
N THR A 3 1.02 4.64 6.53
CA THR A 3 0.00 3.96 5.72
C THR A 3 -1.04 3.26 6.60
N SER A 4 -0.59 2.67 7.72
CA SER A 4 -1.47 2.05 8.72
C SER A 4 -2.47 3.03 9.35
N GLU A 5 -2.09 4.29 9.61
CA GLU A 5 -2.96 5.31 10.18
C GLU A 5 -4.00 5.79 9.17
N TYR A 6 -3.60 5.93 7.90
CA TYR A 6 -4.52 6.25 6.80
C TYR A 6 -5.54 5.14 6.59
N ILE A 7 -5.10 3.88 6.56
CA ILE A 7 -6.03 2.75 6.47
C ILE A 7 -6.98 2.77 7.67
N ALA A 8 -6.47 2.93 8.89
CA ALA A 8 -7.29 2.97 10.09
C ALA A 8 -8.37 4.07 10.02
N SER A 9 -8.00 5.28 9.60
CA SER A 9 -8.96 6.38 9.46
C SER A 9 -10.02 6.10 8.40
N ARG A 10 -9.65 5.54 7.26
CA ARG A 10 -10.58 5.14 6.18
C ARG A 10 -11.44 3.93 6.53
N THR A 11 -10.99 3.05 7.42
CA THR A 11 -11.84 1.96 7.92
C THR A 11 -12.80 2.41 9.01
N ALA A 12 -12.48 3.49 9.73
CA ALA A 12 -13.29 4.05 10.80
C ALA A 12 -14.34 5.06 10.32
N THR A 13 -14.34 5.44 9.03
CA THR A 13 -15.34 6.35 8.48
C THR A 13 -16.73 5.69 8.44
N ALA A 14 -17.75 6.47 8.78
CA ALA A 14 -19.13 5.99 8.89
C ALA A 14 -19.83 5.84 7.51
N SER A 15 -19.30 6.44 6.45
CA SER A 15 -19.89 6.39 5.12
C SER A 15 -19.52 5.07 4.42
N SER A 16 -20.51 4.37 3.86
CA SER A 16 -20.29 3.07 3.19
C SER A 16 -19.35 3.18 1.99
N ASP A 17 -19.33 4.36 1.33
CA ASP A 17 -18.53 4.63 0.13
C ASP A 17 -17.08 5.01 0.46
N GLU A 18 -16.75 5.28 1.73
CA GLU A 18 -15.37 5.49 2.17
C GLU A 18 -14.81 4.28 2.91
N ALA A 19 -15.67 3.49 3.57
CA ALA A 19 -15.30 2.33 4.37
C ALA A 19 -15.04 1.05 3.56
N TRP A 20 -15.14 1.06 2.23
CA TRP A 20 -14.96 -0.13 1.38
C TRP A 20 -13.57 -0.79 1.51
N ILE A 21 -12.54 -0.03 1.91
CA ILE A 21 -11.19 -0.54 2.16
C ILE A 21 -11.19 -1.59 3.29
N SER A 22 -12.15 -1.51 4.23
CA SER A 22 -12.29 -2.50 5.31
C SER A 22 -12.47 -3.93 4.82
N GLU A 23 -13.05 -4.13 3.63
CA GLU A 23 -13.22 -5.46 3.04
C GLU A 23 -11.89 -6.15 2.73
N TRP A 24 -10.82 -5.36 2.57
CA TRP A 24 -9.48 -5.89 2.32
C TRP A 24 -8.90 -6.52 3.59
N SER A 25 -9.43 -6.22 4.78
CA SER A 25 -8.95 -6.79 6.05
C SER A 25 -7.42 -6.69 6.19
N LEU A 26 -6.89 -5.49 5.92
CA LEU A 26 -5.45 -5.22 5.88
C LEU A 26 -4.82 -5.40 7.26
N VAL A 27 -3.76 -6.20 7.33
CA VAL A 27 -2.98 -6.43 8.55
C VAL A 27 -1.49 -6.33 8.20
N ARG A 28 -0.77 -5.43 8.86
CA ARG A 28 0.69 -5.35 8.73
C ARG A 28 1.32 -6.47 9.54
N LEU A 29 2.07 -7.37 8.89
CA LEU A 29 2.71 -8.51 9.54
C LEU A 29 4.23 -8.40 9.64
N ALA A 30 4.84 -7.59 8.79
CA ALA A 30 6.27 -7.36 8.79
C ALA A 30 6.58 -5.88 8.53
N PRO A 31 7.75 -5.38 8.98
CA PRO A 31 8.34 -4.17 8.43
C PRO A 31 8.60 -4.37 6.93
N ASN A 32 8.76 -3.26 6.21
CA ASN A 32 9.06 -3.29 4.79
C ASN A 32 10.34 -4.12 4.53
N VAL A 33 10.29 -5.10 3.62
CA VAL A 33 11.48 -5.92 3.25
C VAL A 33 11.87 -5.68 1.80
N VAL A 34 11.07 -4.93 1.06
CA VAL A 34 11.27 -4.74 -0.37
C VAL A 34 12.32 -3.68 -0.63
N THR A 35 13.10 -3.90 -1.69
CA THR A 35 14.18 -3.02 -2.16
C THR A 35 13.85 -2.37 -3.50
N ASP A 36 12.78 -2.79 -4.18
CA ASP A 36 12.33 -2.22 -5.45
C ASP A 36 10.80 -2.32 -5.58
N VAL A 37 10.16 -1.20 -5.89
CA VAL A 37 8.70 -1.06 -5.99
C VAL A 37 8.35 -0.25 -7.23
N THR A 38 8.77 -0.73 -8.39
CA THR A 38 8.45 -0.10 -9.68
C THR A 38 6.94 0.14 -9.87
N ALA A 39 6.10 -0.71 -9.28
CA ALA A 39 4.65 -0.63 -9.31
C ALA A 39 4.04 0.65 -8.67
N ILE A 40 4.78 1.34 -7.78
CA ILE A 40 4.33 2.64 -7.21
C ILE A 40 4.23 3.72 -8.30
N THR A 41 4.99 3.60 -9.39
CA THR A 41 5.05 4.63 -10.44
C THR A 41 3.92 4.55 -11.45
N VAL A 42 3.08 3.50 -11.40
CA VAL A 42 1.99 3.29 -12.35
C VAL A 42 0.83 4.24 -12.04
N PRO A 43 0.47 5.17 -12.95
CA PRO A 43 -0.60 6.13 -12.71
C PRO A 43 -1.98 5.43 -12.68
N PRO A 44 -2.78 5.58 -11.62
CA PRO A 44 -4.11 4.96 -11.51
C PRO A 44 -5.11 5.42 -12.56
N SER A 45 -4.87 6.58 -13.18
CA SER A 45 -5.68 7.10 -14.29
C SER A 45 -5.63 6.23 -15.55
N THR A 46 -4.57 5.43 -15.72
CA THR A 46 -4.41 4.51 -16.86
C THR A 46 -5.07 3.15 -16.64
N LEU A 47 -5.54 2.89 -15.42
CA LEU A 47 -6.07 1.60 -14.99
C LEU A 47 -7.60 1.64 -14.78
N SER A 48 -8.24 0.50 -15.00
CA SER A 48 -9.60 0.26 -14.50
C SER A 48 -9.61 0.18 -12.97
N PRO A 49 -10.74 0.45 -12.29
CA PRO A 49 -10.82 0.34 -10.83
C PRO A 49 -10.39 -1.03 -10.28
N ARG A 50 -10.64 -2.10 -11.03
CA ARG A 50 -10.22 -3.46 -10.68
C ARG A 50 -8.70 -3.62 -10.77
N GLU A 51 -8.08 -3.07 -11.82
CA GLU A 51 -6.63 -3.08 -11.98
C GLU A 51 -5.95 -2.20 -10.94
N CYS A 52 -6.53 -1.05 -10.58
CA CYS A 52 -6.07 -0.23 -9.46
C CYS A 52 -6.05 -1.06 -8.17
N ALA A 53 -7.15 -1.75 -7.85
CA ALA A 53 -7.22 -2.58 -6.65
C ALA A 53 -6.18 -3.71 -6.68
N ALA A 54 -5.98 -4.37 -7.83
CA ALA A 54 -4.96 -5.41 -7.99
C ALA A 54 -3.54 -4.86 -7.78
N LEU A 55 -3.24 -3.69 -8.35
CA LEU A 55 -1.97 -3.01 -8.19
C LEU A 55 -1.72 -2.67 -6.71
N THR A 56 -2.67 -2.01 -6.04
CA THR A 56 -2.53 -1.65 -4.63
C THR A 56 -2.41 -2.87 -3.73
N GLN A 57 -3.16 -3.95 -4.00
CA GLN A 57 -3.02 -5.21 -3.25
C GLN A 57 -1.63 -5.83 -3.46
N THR A 58 -1.06 -5.74 -4.65
CA THR A 58 0.32 -6.18 -4.92
C THR A 58 1.33 -5.36 -4.12
N LEU A 59 1.19 -4.03 -4.12
CA LEU A 59 2.03 -3.13 -3.33
C LEU A 59 1.93 -3.42 -1.82
N PHE A 60 0.73 -3.67 -1.32
CA PHE A 60 0.55 -4.05 0.09
C PHE A 60 1.26 -5.36 0.42
N PHE A 61 1.19 -6.36 -0.45
CA PHE A 61 1.88 -7.63 -0.25
C PHE A 61 3.40 -7.43 -0.19
N GLU A 62 3.95 -6.67 -1.12
CA GLU A 62 5.37 -6.27 -1.15
C GLU A 62 5.79 -5.56 0.14
N MET A 63 4.92 -4.72 0.68
CA MET A 63 5.17 -3.91 1.87
C MET A 63 4.88 -4.64 3.19
N GLY A 64 4.69 -5.97 3.15
CA GLY A 64 4.53 -6.81 4.34
C GLY A 64 3.12 -6.82 4.94
N PHE A 65 2.10 -6.40 4.18
CA PHE A 65 0.72 -6.53 4.59
C PHE A 65 0.11 -7.86 4.10
N ARG A 66 -0.80 -8.41 4.89
CA ARG A 66 -1.79 -9.40 4.45
C ARG A 66 -3.15 -8.74 4.28
N PHE A 67 -3.92 -9.30 3.37
CA PHE A 67 -5.26 -8.84 3.03
C PHE A 67 -6.08 -9.99 2.44
N ARG A 68 -7.40 -9.80 2.41
CA ARG A 68 -8.32 -10.59 1.58
C ARG A 68 -8.23 -10.09 0.15
N ASN A 69 -7.82 -10.97 -0.77
CA ASN A 69 -7.77 -10.64 -2.19
C ASN A 69 -9.20 -10.47 -2.74
N LEU A 70 -9.53 -9.27 -3.22
CA LEU A 70 -10.86 -8.96 -3.75
C LEU A 70 -10.92 -8.96 -5.28
N VAL A 71 -9.79 -9.13 -5.97
CA VAL A 71 -9.73 -9.12 -7.43
C VAL A 71 -10.57 -10.25 -8.08
N PRO A 72 -10.61 -11.49 -7.54
CA PRO A 72 -11.47 -12.55 -8.08
C PRO A 72 -12.96 -12.27 -7.87
N GLU A 73 -13.32 -11.61 -6.77
CA GLU A 73 -14.69 -11.33 -6.34
C GLU A 73 -15.06 -9.85 -6.56
N TRP A 74 -14.37 -9.16 -7.47
CA TRP A 74 -14.41 -7.69 -7.57
C TRP A 74 -15.83 -7.15 -7.69
N PHE A 75 -16.64 -7.72 -8.59
CA PHE A 75 -18.03 -7.30 -8.83
C PHE A 75 -18.96 -7.49 -7.63
N GLN A 76 -18.56 -8.28 -6.63
CA GLN A 76 -19.29 -8.48 -5.39
C GLN A 76 -18.77 -7.58 -4.26
N ALA A 77 -17.51 -7.14 -4.34
CA ALA A 77 -16.90 -6.23 -3.37
C ALA A 77 -17.57 -4.86 -3.38
N ARG A 78 -17.66 -4.20 -2.21
CA ARG A 78 -18.17 -2.82 -2.08
C ARG A 78 -17.39 -1.85 -2.96
N ALA A 79 -16.08 -2.06 -3.07
CA ALA A 79 -15.18 -1.26 -3.88
C ALA A 79 -15.63 -1.13 -5.35
N SER A 80 -16.33 -2.13 -5.90
CA SER A 80 -16.84 -2.09 -7.28
C SER A 80 -18.06 -1.20 -7.48
N ARG A 81 -18.73 -0.81 -6.39
CA ARG A 81 -19.94 0.03 -6.39
C ARG A 81 -19.63 1.49 -6.07
N VAL A 82 -18.41 1.77 -5.61
CA VAL A 82 -17.91 3.12 -5.33
C VAL A 82 -17.61 3.81 -6.65
N ASP A 83 -17.78 5.14 -6.67
CA ASP A 83 -17.42 5.95 -7.82
C ASP A 83 -15.96 5.67 -8.26
N PRO A 84 -15.71 5.33 -9.53
CA PRO A 84 -14.35 5.05 -10.02
C PRO A 84 -13.32 6.15 -9.75
N SER A 85 -13.74 7.42 -9.71
CA SER A 85 -12.84 8.53 -9.37
C SER A 85 -12.40 8.48 -7.92
N LEU A 86 -13.30 8.14 -6.99
CA LEU A 86 -12.97 7.98 -5.57
C LEU A 86 -12.02 6.79 -5.35
N VAL A 87 -12.23 5.69 -6.07
CA VAL A 87 -11.30 4.54 -6.01
C VAL A 87 -9.91 4.95 -6.45
N ARG A 88 -9.79 5.72 -7.55
CA ARG A 88 -8.50 6.21 -8.03
C ARG A 88 -7.81 7.15 -7.05
N VAL A 89 -8.53 8.13 -6.49
CA VAL A 89 -7.97 9.07 -5.49
C VAL A 89 -7.40 8.31 -4.29
N VAL A 90 -8.15 7.34 -3.76
CA VAL A 90 -7.69 6.51 -2.64
C VAL A 90 -6.45 5.69 -3.02
N VAL A 91 -6.41 5.15 -4.23
CA VAL A 91 -5.27 4.37 -4.72
C VAL A 91 -4.03 5.27 -4.89
N GLU A 92 -4.20 6.49 -5.40
CA GLU A 92 -3.14 7.49 -5.51
C GLU A 92 -2.59 7.87 -4.13
N ASP A 93 -3.47 8.15 -3.16
CA ASP A 93 -3.08 8.44 -1.78
C ASP A 93 -2.27 7.27 -1.17
N LEU A 94 -2.74 6.04 -1.36
CA LEU A 94 -2.07 4.84 -0.85
C LEU A 94 -0.71 4.62 -1.52
N GLN A 95 -0.60 4.79 -2.84
CA GLN A 95 0.67 4.71 -3.54
C GLN A 95 1.66 5.75 -3.01
N GLN A 96 1.21 6.99 -2.78
CA GLN A 96 2.05 8.06 -2.26
C GLN A 96 2.52 7.77 -0.83
N LEU A 97 1.63 7.30 0.04
CA LEU A 97 1.98 6.92 1.42
C LEU A 97 2.98 5.75 1.45
N LEU A 98 2.75 4.73 0.64
CA LEU A 98 3.65 3.59 0.50
C LEU A 98 5.01 4.00 -0.08
N ALA A 99 5.04 4.95 -1.00
CA ALA A 99 6.28 5.52 -1.55
C ALA A 99 7.10 6.22 -0.47
N VAL A 100 6.45 7.02 0.37
CA VAL A 100 7.11 7.70 1.49
C VAL A 100 7.65 6.69 2.49
N GLU A 101 6.84 5.72 2.94
CA GLU A 101 7.30 4.67 3.87
C GLU A 101 8.46 3.84 3.29
N PHE A 102 8.45 3.59 1.98
CA PHE A 102 9.54 2.90 1.29
C PHE A 102 10.83 3.71 1.28
N LEU A 103 10.76 5.00 0.94
CA LEU A 103 11.94 5.88 0.96
C LEU A 103 12.53 6.04 2.36
N GLU A 104 11.67 6.15 3.39
CA GLU A 104 12.11 6.16 4.79
C GLU A 104 12.84 4.87 5.16
N TRP A 105 12.30 3.71 4.75
CA TRP A 105 12.96 2.42 4.95
C TRP A 105 14.30 2.31 4.21
N LEU A 106 14.37 2.77 2.96
CA LEU A 106 15.63 2.83 2.20
C LEU A 106 16.69 3.70 2.90
N GLY A 107 16.27 4.82 3.51
CA GLY A 107 17.15 5.65 4.32
C GLY A 107 17.71 4.91 5.54
N VAL A 108 16.86 4.16 6.25
CA VAL A 108 17.26 3.35 7.41
C VAL A 108 18.27 2.27 7.02
N ILE A 109 18.01 1.50 5.95
CA ILE A 109 18.94 0.43 5.54
C ILE A 109 20.29 1.01 5.06
N SER A 110 20.28 2.19 4.41
CA SER A 110 21.50 2.86 3.97
C SER A 110 22.36 3.32 5.15
N ASP A 111 21.73 3.92 6.18
CA ASP A 111 22.43 4.31 7.43
C ASP A 111 23.01 3.09 8.17
N VAL A 112 22.28 1.97 8.19
CA VAL A 112 22.77 0.73 8.80
C VAL A 112 23.99 0.19 8.05
N VAL A 113 23.96 0.16 6.71
CA VAL A 113 25.09 -0.35 5.91
C VAL A 113 26.33 0.53 6.08
N THR A 114 26.18 1.85 6.19
CA THR A 114 27.32 2.78 6.38
C THR A 114 27.94 2.73 7.78
N ARG A 115 27.20 2.23 8.79
CA ARG A 115 27.73 2.00 10.16
C ARG A 115 28.48 0.68 10.33
N ILE A 116 28.39 -0.25 9.39
CA ILE A 116 29.21 -1.48 9.41
C ILE A 116 30.61 -1.11 8.95
N VAL A 117 31.41 -0.57 9.88
CA VAL A 117 32.87 -0.43 9.68
C VAL A 117 33.46 -1.84 9.70
N PRO A 118 34.27 -2.24 8.70
CA PRO A 118 34.97 -3.51 8.76
C PRO A 118 35.89 -3.50 9.98
N ALA A 119 35.64 -4.38 10.95
CA ALA A 119 36.59 -4.69 12.01
C ALA A 119 37.72 -5.55 11.41
N LEU A 120 38.47 -5.00 10.47
CA LEU A 120 39.71 -5.60 9.97
C LEU A 120 40.79 -4.51 9.95
N SER A 121 41.41 -4.37 11.11
CA SER A 121 42.71 -3.74 11.27
C SER A 121 43.57 -4.71 12.08
N PHE A 122 44.23 -5.67 11.41
CA PHE A 122 45.51 -6.28 11.81
C PHE A 122 46.15 -6.94 10.59
#